data_AF-K1RXN9-F1
#
_entry.id   AF-K1RXN9-F1
#
_cell.length_a   1.000
_cell.length_b   1.000
_cell.length_c   1.000
_cell.angle_alpha   90.00
_cell.angle_beta   90.00
_cell.angle_gamma   90.00
#
_symmetry.space_group_name_H-M   'P 1'
#
loop_
_entity.id
_entity.type
_entity.pdbx_description
1 polymer ?
#
loop_
_entity_poly.entity_id
_entity_poly.type
_entity_poly.pdbx_seq_one_letter_code
_entity_poly.pdbx_strand_id
1 'polypeptide(L)' 'SNGDLAIGLFNLSDTNRELTIQFWDLGLPYASGIALSMYDCHEHKELGTFKERFAVTVPSCDCMVVRAKLV' A
#
# COMPACT_ATOMS: atom_id res chain seq x y z
N SER A 1 -19.64 -1.21 -2.00
CA SER A 1 -18.27 -0.97 -1.52
C SER A 1 -18.01 -1.90 -0.36
N ASN A 2 -17.08 -2.86 -0.50
CA ASN A 2 -16.89 -3.96 0.45
C ASN A 2 -15.99 -3.61 1.66
N GLY A 3 -15.74 -2.31 1.91
CA GLY A 3 -14.80 -1.85 2.94
C GLY A 3 -13.33 -1.92 2.52
N ASP A 4 -13.04 -2.18 1.24
CA ASP A 4 -11.68 -2.15 0.71
C ASP A 4 -11.14 -0.71 0.71
N LEU A 5 -9.86 -0.55 1.06
CA LEU A 5 -9.13 0.71 1.06
C LEU A 5 -8.37 0.85 -0.27
N ALA A 6 -8.36 2.05 -0.85
CA ALA A 6 -7.51 2.38 -1.98
C ALA A 6 -6.31 3.19 -1.49
N ILE A 7 -5.10 2.76 -1.81
CA ILE A 7 -3.86 3.41 -1.41
C ILE A 7 -3.07 3.76 -2.69
N GLY A 8 -2.69 5.04 -2.81
CA GLY A 8 -1.85 5.54 -3.89
C GLY A 8 -0.53 6.05 -3.35
N LEU A 9 0.58 5.52 -3.87
CA LEU A 9 1.94 5.93 -3.56
C LEU A 9 2.49 6.65 -4.79
N PHE A 10 2.81 7.93 -4.65
CA PHE A 10 3.22 8.78 -5.77
C PHE A 10 4.65 9.26 -5.55
N ASN A 11 5.56 8.85 -6.44
CA ASN A 11 6.92 9.35 -6.43
C ASN A 11 7.02 10.54 -7.40
N LEU A 12 6.91 11.74 -6.85
CA LEU A 12 7.02 12.98 -7.63
C LEU A 12 8.47 13.45 -7.81
N SER A 13 9.45 12.66 -7.36
CA SER A 13 10.87 12.98 -7.54
C SER A 13 11.43 12.43 -8.84
N ASP A 14 12.56 12.97 -9.25
CA ASP A 14 13.35 12.56 -10.42
C ASP A 14 14.24 11.34 -10.17
N THR A 15 14.16 10.74 -8.98
CA THR A 15 14.94 9.57 -8.57
C THR A 15 14.02 8.44 -8.11
N ASN A 16 14.47 7.19 -8.23
CA ASN A 16 13.74 6.05 -7.66
C ASN A 16 13.75 6.18 -6.13
N ARG A 17 12.58 5.99 -5.51
CA ARG A 17 12.42 6.13 -4.05
C ARG A 17 11.64 4.98 -3.48
N GLU A 18 12.08 4.52 -2.31
CA GLU A 18 11.27 3.67 -1.47
C GLU A 18 10.19 4.53 -0.80
N LEU A 19 8.94 4.26 -1.12
CA LEU A 19 7.78 4.85 -0.47
C LEU A 19 7.22 3.85 0.52
N THR A 20 6.89 4.33 1.71
CA THR A 20 6.35 3.50 2.78
C THR A 20 5.08 4.10 3.32
N ILE A 21 4.14 3.23 3.67
CA ILE A 21 2.94 3.59 4.42
C ILE A 21 2.86 2.73 5.66
N GLN A 22 2.63 3.39 6.79
CA GLN A 22 2.40 2.73 8.05
C GLN A 22 0.90 2.58 8.24
N PHE A 23 0.44 1.43 8.71
CA PHE A 23 -0.99 1.15 8.82
C PHE A 23 -1.62 1.99 9.94
N TRP A 24 -0.82 2.49 10.89
CA TRP A 24 -1.27 3.47 11.86
C TRP A 24 -1.78 4.76 11.19
N ASP A 25 -1.26 5.14 10.02
CA ASP A 25 -1.62 6.39 9.32
C ASP A 25 -3.00 6.22 8.66
N LEU A 26 -3.38 4.96 8.40
CA LEU A 26 -4.68 4.55 7.92
C LEU A 26 -5.69 4.32 9.07
N GLY A 27 -5.30 4.57 10.33
CA GLY A 27 -6.12 4.34 11.50
C GLY A 27 -6.22 2.86 11.92
N LEU A 28 -5.30 2.01 11.46
CA LEU A 28 -5.20 0.60 11.82
C LEU A 28 -4.03 0.42 12.81
N PRO A 29 -4.26 0.58 14.13
CA PRO A 29 -3.22 0.42 15.12
C PRO A 29 -2.75 -1.03 15.22
N TYR A 30 -1.49 -1.25 15.60
CA TYR A 30 -0.92 -2.58 15.83
C TYR A 30 -1.80 -3.48 16.72
N ALA A 31 -2.39 -2.89 17.77
CA ALA A 31 -3.26 -3.58 18.72
C ALA A 31 -4.51 -4.20 18.08
N SER A 32 -4.91 -3.78 16.87
CA SER A 32 -6.02 -4.38 16.15
C SER A 32 -5.71 -5.79 15.64
N GLY A 33 -4.42 -6.14 15.46
CA GLY A 33 -4.01 -7.42 14.90
C GLY A 33 -4.40 -7.64 13.42
N ILE A 34 -4.95 -6.61 12.77
CA ILE A 34 -5.48 -6.66 11.40
C ILE A 34 -4.34 -6.65 10.39
N ALA A 35 -4.47 -7.46 9.34
CA ALA A 35 -3.57 -7.44 8.19
C ALA A 35 -4.27 -6.86 6.95
N LEU A 36 -3.48 -6.33 6.01
CA LEU A 36 -4.01 -5.88 4.72
C LEU A 36 -3.47 -6.78 3.61
N SER A 37 -4.37 -7.40 2.86
CA SER A 37 -4.06 -8.04 1.59
C SER A 37 -4.01 -6.97 0.50
N MET A 38 -2.84 -6.82 -0.11
CA MET A 38 -2.53 -5.79 -1.10
C MET A 38 -2.62 -6.37 -2.51
N TYR A 39 -3.35 -5.68 -3.38
CA TYR A 39 -3.51 -6.01 -4.78
C TYR A 39 -3.10 -4.81 -5.64
N ASP A 40 -2.12 -4.99 -6.52
CA ASP A 40 -1.72 -4.00 -7.50
C ASP A 40 -2.79 -3.90 -8.60
N CYS A 41 -3.40 -2.72 -8.71
CA CYS A 41 -4.45 -2.47 -9.69
C CYS A 41 -3.91 -2.20 -11.11
N HIS A 42 -2.62 -1.86 -11.25
CA HIS A 42 -2.00 -1.56 -12.53
C HIS A 42 -1.47 -2.84 -13.20
N GLU A 43 -0.68 -3.62 -12.47
CA GLU A 43 -0.17 -4.91 -12.97
C GLU A 43 -1.18 -6.07 -12.81
N HIS A 44 -2.32 -5.81 -12.16
CA HIS A 44 -3.34 -6.81 -11.82
C HIS A 44 -2.79 -8.00 -11.02
N LYS A 45 -1.89 -7.72 -10.07
CA LYS A 45 -1.10 -8.71 -9.35
C LYS A 45 -1.37 -8.68 -7.84
N GLU A 46 -1.44 -9.85 -7.21
CA GLU A 46 -1.43 -9.95 -5.75
C GLU A 46 -0.03 -9.70 -5.21
N LEU A 47 0.11 -8.67 -4.38
CA LEU A 47 1.37 -8.32 -3.72
C LEU A 47 1.56 -9.10 -2.42
N GLY A 48 0.46 -9.59 -1.84
CA GLY A 48 0.44 -10.42 -0.64
C GLY A 48 -0.18 -9.72 0.56
N THR A 49 -0.07 -10.37 1.72
CA THR A 49 -0.63 -9.87 2.98
C THR A 49 0.47 -9.25 3.83
N PHE A 50 0.27 -7.99 4.20
CA PHE A 50 1.21 -7.22 5.01
C PHE A 50 0.59 -6.89 6.36
N LYS A 51 1.46 -6.76 7.37
CA LYS A 51 1.11 -6.31 8.72
C LYS A 51 1.97 -5.09 9.02
N GLU A 52 1.40 -4.13 9.74
CA GLU A 52 2.05 -2.91 10.26
C GLU A 52 2.45 -1.87 9.20
N ARG A 53 3.08 -2.28 8.09
CA ARG A 53 3.55 -1.39 7.04
C ARG A 53 3.56 -2.05 5.67
N PHE A 54 3.53 -1.22 4.65
CA PHE A 54 3.82 -1.59 3.27
C PHE A 54 4.89 -0.67 2.71
N ALA A 55 5.90 -1.24 2.05
CA ALA A 55 7.03 -0.51 1.48
C ALA A 55 7.28 -1.02 0.06
N VAL A 56 7.47 -0.08 -0.87
CA VAL A 56 7.73 -0.40 -2.26
C VAL A 56 8.60 0.67 -2.90
N THR A 57 9.50 0.24 -3.79
CA THR A 57 10.30 1.15 -4.59
C THR A 57 9.49 1.58 -5.81
N VAL A 58 9.16 2.86 -5.88
CA VAL A 58 8.45 3.46 -7.02
C VAL A 58 9.48 4.18 -7.89
N PRO A 59 9.49 3.95 -9.23
CA PRO A 59 10.37 4.67 -10.15
C PRO A 59 10.17 6.19 -10.12
N SER A 60 11.13 6.93 -10.68
CA SER A 60 11.01 8.40 -10.80
C SER A 60 9.78 8.81 -11.60
N CYS A 61 9.10 9.87 -11.14
CA CYS A 61 7.87 10.40 -11.74
C CYS A 61 6.75 9.36 -11.95
N ASP A 62 6.71 8.31 -11.15
CA ASP A 62 5.77 7.20 -11.28
C ASP A 62 4.89 7.02 -10.04
N CYS A 63 3.89 6.14 -10.12
CA CYS A 63 2.99 5.85 -9.03
C CYS A 63 2.63 4.36 -8.93
N MET A 64 2.27 3.93 -7.73
CA MET A 64 1.69 2.62 -7.50
C MET A 64 0.33 2.79 -6.83
N VAL A 65 -0.68 2.13 -7.40
CA VAL A 65 -2.04 2.14 -6.86
C VAL A 65 -2.41 0.73 -6.44
N VAL A 66 -2.68 0.55 -5.15
CA VAL A 66 -3.03 -0.73 -4.57
C VAL A 66 -4.40 -0.69 -3.93
N ARG A 67 -5.16 -1.77 -4.13
CA ARG A 67 -6.36 -2.07 -3.36
C ARG A 67 -5.96 -2.92 -2.15
N ALA A 68 -6.26 -2.42 -0.96
CA ALA A 68 -6.02 -3.08 0.29
C ALA A 68 -7.33 -3.63 0.87
N LYS A 69 -7.37 -4.93 1.16
CA LYS A 69 -8.50 -5.60 1.80
C LYS A 69 -8.11 -6.02 3.22
N LEU A 70 -8.97 -5.73 4.19
CA LEU A 70 -8.78 -6.20 5.57
C LEU A 70 -8.88 -7.73 5.65
N VAL A 71 -7.96 -8.34 6.40
CA VAL A 71 -7.87 -9.78 6.68
C VAL A 71 -7.67 -10.02 8.17
#